data_AF-A0A955ZMK2-F1
#
_entry.id   AF-A0A955ZMK2-F1
#
_cell.length_a   1.000
_cell.length_b   1.000
_cell.length_c   1.000
_cell.angle_alpha   90.00
_cell.angle_beta   90.00
_cell.angle_gamma   90.00
#
_symmetry.space_group_name_H-M   'P 1'
#
loop_
_entity.id
_entity.type
_entity.pdbx_description
1 polymer ?
#
loop_
_entity_poly.entity_id
_entity_poly.type
_entity_poly.pdbx_seq_one_letter_code
_entity_poly.pdbx_strand_id
1 'polypeptide(L)'
;AWQALLLLALASHGNRSNRSLLLRWAEEADPDLADAARAALVMLGDNTSADVLRRRARPRGVANLVDAMVAQLQSPAARLAVRPLAEGEDRTCATCGRRPNDVDHMMVGHDTAICSRCLADIARHRRDLETDDPELVCALSGRGTFETTAMYAYEGLAISREVVDHGLGLLERESVDRWLQTV
;
A
#
# COMPACT_ATOMS: atom_id res chain seq x y z
N ALA A 1 -15.20 20.25 4.57
CA ALA A 1 -13.74 20.53 4.48
C ALA A 1 -12.89 19.27 4.66
N TRP A 2 -13.06 18.48 5.73
CA TRP A 2 -12.20 17.31 6.02
C TRP A 2 -12.17 16.23 4.91
N GLN A 3 -13.29 15.98 4.23
CA GLN A 3 -13.36 15.03 3.11
C GLN A 3 -12.45 15.42 1.93
N ALA A 4 -12.33 16.72 1.63
CA ALA A 4 -11.45 17.21 0.56
C ALA A 4 -9.96 17.03 0.92
N LEU A 5 -9.62 17.15 2.20
CA LEU A 5 -8.25 16.93 2.70
C LEU A 5 -7.88 15.46 2.74
N LEU A 6 -8.85 14.58 3.01
CA LEU A 6 -8.63 13.14 2.98
C LEU A 6 -8.45 12.63 1.55
N LEU A 7 -9.25 13.14 0.60
CA LEU A 7 -9.06 12.91 -0.83
C LEU A 7 -7.71 13.47 -1.31
N LEU A 8 -7.31 14.66 -0.85
CA LEU A 8 -5.99 15.22 -1.14
C LEU A 8 -4.88 14.34 -0.56
N ALA A 9 -4.99 13.85 0.68
CA ALA A 9 -4.02 12.96 1.30
C ALA A 9 -3.82 11.66 0.49
N LEU A 10 -4.92 11.05 0.05
CA LEU A 10 -4.89 9.87 -0.81
C LEU A 10 -4.24 10.19 -2.17
N ALA A 11 -4.56 11.34 -2.77
CA ALA A 11 -3.95 11.81 -4.01
C ALA A 11 -2.52 12.37 -3.85
N SER A 12 -2.01 12.52 -2.63
CA SER A 12 -0.67 13.06 -2.33
C SER A 12 0.41 11.99 -2.26
N HIS A 13 0.02 10.71 -2.30
CA HIS A 13 0.98 9.62 -2.15
C HIS A 13 1.87 9.53 -3.40
N GLY A 14 3.09 10.09 -3.31
CA GLY A 14 4.06 10.16 -4.41
C GLY A 14 4.22 11.53 -5.07
N ASN A 15 3.31 12.48 -4.84
CA ASN A 15 3.38 13.81 -5.45
C ASN A 15 3.97 14.87 -4.50
N ARG A 16 5.15 15.39 -4.85
CA ARG A 16 5.88 16.40 -4.05
C ARG A 16 5.10 17.71 -3.90
N SER A 17 4.35 18.15 -4.91
CA SER A 17 3.62 19.42 -4.86
C SER A 17 2.47 19.37 -3.85
N ASN A 18 1.72 18.27 -3.82
CA ASN A 18 0.63 18.06 -2.88
C ASN A 18 1.14 17.92 -1.44
N ARG A 19 2.28 17.24 -1.24
CA ARG A 19 2.94 17.19 0.08
C ARG A 19 3.36 18.59 0.55
N SER A 20 3.93 19.41 -0.31
CA SER A 20 4.30 20.80 0.03
C SER A 20 3.08 21.65 0.40
N LEU A 21 1.95 21.46 -0.27
CA LEU A 21 0.70 22.14 0.07
C LEU A 21 0.20 21.74 1.47
N LEU A 22 0.22 20.44 1.79
CA LEU A 22 -0.16 19.93 3.12
C LEU A 22 0.75 20.46 4.22
N LEU A 23 2.07 20.53 3.98
CA LEU A 23 3.03 21.10 4.93
C LEU A 23 2.71 22.58 5.18
N ARG A 24 2.49 23.37 4.11
CA ARG A 24 2.13 24.79 4.23
C ARG A 24 0.83 24.97 5.01
N TRP A 25 -0.21 24.17 4.72
CA TRP A 25 -1.47 24.25 5.48
C TRP A 25 -1.33 23.80 6.93
N ALA A 26 -0.48 22.83 7.23
CA ALA A 26 -0.21 22.46 8.62
C ALA A 26 0.39 23.64 9.41
N GLU A 27 1.18 24.51 8.78
CA GLU A 27 1.85 25.64 9.42
C GLU A 27 1.01 26.92 9.44
N GLU A 28 0.40 27.27 8.32
CA GLU A 28 -0.17 28.61 8.07
C GLU A 28 -1.69 28.67 8.19
N ALA A 29 -2.39 27.52 8.13
CA ALA A 29 -3.84 27.52 8.12
C ALA A 29 -4.47 27.71 9.51
N ASP A 30 -5.78 27.91 9.53
CA ASP A 30 -6.55 27.90 10.78
C ASP A 30 -6.39 26.56 11.53
N PRO A 31 -6.61 26.53 12.87
CA PRO A 31 -6.32 25.35 13.69
C PRO A 31 -6.96 24.05 13.21
N ASP A 32 -8.18 24.10 12.71
CA ASP A 32 -8.92 22.91 12.29
C ASP A 32 -8.39 22.38 10.96
N LEU A 33 -8.15 23.28 10.00
CA LEU A 33 -7.50 22.93 8.73
C LEU A 33 -6.07 22.41 8.95
N ALA A 34 -5.34 23.02 9.88
CA ALA A 34 -3.98 22.64 10.20
C ALA A 34 -3.90 21.26 10.88
N ASP A 35 -4.88 20.89 11.72
CA ASP A 35 -4.96 19.54 12.31
C ASP A 35 -5.36 18.49 11.28
N ALA A 36 -6.27 18.83 10.36
CA ALA A 36 -6.63 17.96 9.25
C ALA A 36 -5.48 17.74 8.26
N ALA A 37 -4.70 18.78 7.94
CA ALA A 37 -3.49 18.66 7.12
C ALA A 37 -2.42 17.79 7.79
N ARG A 38 -2.25 17.89 9.11
CA ARG A 38 -1.36 16.98 9.87
C ARG A 38 -1.86 15.55 9.86
N ALA A 39 -3.16 15.32 10.01
CA ALA A 39 -3.73 13.98 9.93
C ALA A 39 -3.44 13.35 8.55
N ALA A 40 -3.62 14.12 7.48
CA ALA A 40 -3.22 13.71 6.12
C ALA A 40 -1.71 13.38 6.02
N LEU A 41 -0.84 14.22 6.58
CA LEU A 41 0.62 13.96 6.60
C LEU A 41 0.99 12.70 7.40
N VAL A 42 0.27 12.40 8.50
CA VAL A 42 0.43 11.16 9.26
C VAL A 42 0.05 9.94 8.43
N MET A 43 -1.04 10.01 7.65
CA MET A 43 -1.41 8.94 6.70
C MET A 43 -0.32 8.70 5.63
N LEU A 44 0.49 9.73 5.34
CA LEU A 44 1.65 9.66 4.44
C LEU A 44 2.96 9.31 5.16
N GLY A 45 2.91 8.89 6.43
CA GLY A 45 4.07 8.45 7.20
C GLY A 45 4.91 9.57 7.83
N ASP A 46 4.41 10.81 7.92
CA ASP A 46 5.13 11.90 8.59
C ASP A 46 5.01 11.81 10.13
N ASN A 47 6.06 11.28 10.75
CA ASN A 47 6.15 11.16 12.21
C ASN A 47 6.14 12.51 12.94
N THR A 48 6.63 13.58 12.30
CA THR A 48 6.66 14.91 12.91
C THR A 48 5.23 15.43 13.14
N SER A 49 4.37 15.26 12.14
CA SER A 49 2.95 15.59 12.23
C SER A 49 2.23 14.74 13.28
N ALA A 50 2.60 13.45 13.44
CA ALA A 50 2.05 12.58 14.48
C ALA A 50 2.38 13.11 15.89
N ASP A 51 3.62 13.53 16.13
CA ASP A 51 4.04 14.09 17.42
C ASP A 51 3.34 15.41 17.74
N VAL A 52 3.10 16.26 16.75
CA VAL A 52 2.32 17.48 16.94
C VAL A 52 0.88 17.15 17.34
N LEU A 53 0.22 16.23 16.63
CA LEU A 53 -1.15 15.80 16.97
C LEU A 53 -1.22 15.20 18.38
N ARG A 54 -0.25 14.35 18.77
CA ARG A 54 -0.16 13.80 20.13
C ARG A 54 -0.04 14.91 21.18
N ARG A 55 0.86 15.89 20.96
CA ARG A 55 1.04 17.02 21.89
C ARG A 55 -0.24 17.83 22.05
N ARG A 56 -0.99 18.06 20.97
CA ARG A 56 -2.28 18.79 21.01
C ARG A 56 -3.42 17.98 21.63
N ALA A 57 -3.40 16.65 21.48
CA ALA A 57 -4.40 15.74 22.02
C ALA A 57 -4.26 15.50 23.53
N ARG A 58 -3.03 15.57 24.07
CA ARG A 58 -2.74 15.39 25.52
C ARG A 58 -3.59 16.26 26.45
N PRO A 59 -3.65 17.60 26.31
CA PRO A 59 -4.46 18.44 27.20
C PRO A 59 -5.96 18.16 27.11
N ARG A 60 -6.41 17.52 26.03
CA ARG A 60 -7.82 17.13 25.80
C ARG A 60 -8.13 15.70 26.28
N GLY A 61 -7.13 14.96 26.78
CA GLY A 61 -7.30 13.57 27.23
C GLY A 61 -7.53 12.55 26.11
N VAL A 62 -7.25 12.91 24.85
CA VAL A 62 -7.54 12.06 23.66
C VAL A 62 -6.27 11.58 22.95
N ALA A 63 -5.12 11.60 23.61
CA ALA A 63 -3.84 11.17 23.01
C ALA A 63 -3.87 9.70 22.56
N ASN A 64 -4.56 8.84 23.32
CA ASN A 64 -4.79 7.44 22.99
C ASN A 64 -5.53 7.22 21.67
N LEU A 65 -6.45 8.13 21.29
CA LEU A 65 -7.15 8.05 20.01
C LEU A 65 -6.20 8.35 18.84
N VAL A 66 -5.29 9.32 19.01
CA VAL A 66 -4.25 9.61 18.02
C VAL A 66 -3.31 8.42 17.88
N ASP A 67 -2.91 7.79 18.99
CA ASP A 67 -2.04 6.61 18.96
C ASP A 67 -2.73 5.42 18.29
N ALA A 68 -4.01 5.18 18.57
CA ALA A 68 -4.79 4.14 17.90
C ALA A 68 -4.91 4.41 16.38
N MET A 69 -5.15 5.67 15.99
CA MET A 69 -5.19 6.06 14.58
C MET A 69 -3.83 5.84 13.90
N VAL A 70 -2.73 6.29 14.51
CA VAL A 70 -1.37 6.12 13.97
C VAL A 70 -1.03 4.63 13.85
N ALA A 71 -1.41 3.81 14.83
CA ALA A 71 -1.18 2.37 14.80
C ALA A 71 -1.94 1.68 13.66
N GLN A 72 -3.13 2.16 13.29
CA GLN A 72 -3.88 1.67 12.12
C GLN A 72 -3.29 2.14 10.79
N LEU A 73 -2.65 3.32 10.77
CA LEU A 73 -2.02 3.91 9.58
C LEU A 73 -0.63 3.34 9.30
N GLN A 74 0.05 2.80 10.31
CA GLN A 74 1.15 1.87 10.10
C GLN A 74 0.60 0.60 9.48
N SER A 75 0.42 0.63 8.15
CA SER A 75 0.01 -0.54 7.40
C SER A 75 0.96 -1.70 7.77
N PRO A 76 0.45 -2.90 8.06
CA PRO A 76 1.25 -4.12 8.18
C PRO A 76 2.13 -4.39 6.94
N ALA A 77 1.92 -3.63 5.86
CA ALA A 77 2.80 -3.52 4.70
C ALA A 77 4.24 -3.09 5.03
N ALA A 78 4.54 -2.64 6.25
CA ALA A 78 5.92 -2.31 6.68
C ALA A 78 6.93 -3.48 6.59
N ARG A 79 6.55 -4.69 6.19
CA ARG A 79 7.50 -5.81 5.96
C ARG A 79 7.03 -6.81 4.90
N LEU A 80 6.43 -6.38 3.79
CA LEU A 80 6.38 -7.26 2.63
C LEU A 80 7.66 -6.99 1.84
N ALA A 81 8.54 -7.97 1.71
CA ALA A 81 9.72 -7.88 0.84
C ALA A 81 9.35 -7.86 -0.66
N VAL A 82 8.09 -7.50 -0.97
CA VAL A 82 7.50 -7.51 -2.29
C VAL A 82 7.60 -6.10 -2.86
N ARG A 83 8.14 -5.99 -4.07
CA ARG A 83 8.37 -4.73 -4.77
C ARG A 83 8.08 -4.90 -6.27
N PRO A 84 7.88 -3.81 -7.01
CA PRO A 84 7.96 -3.87 -8.46
C PRO A 84 9.33 -4.38 -8.92
N LEU A 85 9.33 -5.13 -10.02
CA LEU A 85 10.56 -5.51 -10.72
C LEU A 85 11.30 -4.23 -11.16
N ALA A 86 12.60 -4.14 -10.84
CA ALA A 86 13.38 -2.98 -11.26
C ALA A 86 13.75 -3.08 -12.75
N GLU A 87 14.01 -1.94 -13.38
CA GLU A 87 14.50 -1.89 -14.76
C GLU A 87 15.81 -2.69 -14.90
N GLY A 88 15.87 -3.56 -15.92
CA GLY A 88 17.03 -4.39 -16.20
C GLY A 88 17.10 -5.71 -15.43
N GLU A 89 16.18 -5.99 -14.50
CA GLU A 89 16.07 -7.32 -13.90
C GLU A 89 15.43 -8.31 -14.89
N ASP A 90 16.10 -9.44 -15.13
CA ASP A 90 15.58 -10.54 -15.95
C ASP A 90 14.88 -11.58 -15.07
N ARG A 91 13.56 -11.46 -14.96
CA ARG A 91 12.69 -12.38 -14.24
C ARG A 91 11.52 -12.78 -15.13
N THR A 92 11.00 -13.98 -14.91
CA THR A 92 9.78 -14.46 -15.59
C THR A 92 8.69 -14.70 -14.57
N CYS A 93 7.43 -14.49 -14.98
CA CYS A 93 6.29 -14.80 -14.13
C CYS A 93 6.29 -16.31 -13.84
N ALA A 94 6.38 -16.67 -12.57
CA ALA A 94 6.44 -18.07 -12.16
C ALA A 94 5.14 -18.84 -12.47
N THR A 95 4.03 -18.13 -12.68
CA THR A 95 2.74 -18.73 -13.07
C THR A 95 2.63 -18.96 -14.59
N CYS A 96 2.82 -17.91 -15.39
CA CYS A 96 2.50 -17.94 -16.83
C CYS A 96 3.72 -17.85 -17.76
N GLY A 97 4.94 -17.78 -17.22
CA GLY A 97 6.20 -17.74 -17.97
C GLY A 97 6.47 -16.43 -18.71
N ARG A 98 5.55 -15.47 -18.70
CA ARG A 98 5.71 -14.17 -19.38
C ARG A 98 6.91 -13.39 -18.86
N ARG A 99 7.58 -12.68 -19.77
CA ARG A 99 8.70 -11.79 -19.46
C ARG A 99 8.21 -10.39 -19.10
N PRO A 100 9.07 -9.52 -18.54
CA PRO A 100 8.68 -8.18 -18.12
C PRO A 100 8.15 -7.33 -19.29
N ASN A 101 8.67 -7.55 -20.50
CA ASN A 101 8.24 -6.83 -21.71
C ASN A 101 6.86 -7.27 -22.24
N ASP A 102 6.30 -8.38 -21.74
CA ASP A 102 5.02 -8.95 -22.20
C ASP A 102 3.82 -8.53 -21.33
N VAL A 103 4.07 -7.78 -20.26
CA VAL A 103 3.11 -7.43 -19.22
C VAL A 103 3.32 -6.00 -18.78
N ASP A 104 2.25 -5.35 -18.29
CA ASP A 104 2.35 -3.95 -17.87
C ASP A 104 3.27 -3.81 -16.65
N HIS A 105 3.18 -4.76 -15.71
CA HIS A 105 3.95 -4.73 -14.47
C HIS A 105 4.23 -6.15 -13.97
N MET A 106 5.32 -6.27 -13.21
CA MET A 106 5.73 -7.50 -12.55
C MET A 106 6.12 -7.19 -11.11
N MET A 107 5.63 -8.00 -10.18
CA MET A 107 5.96 -7.94 -8.77
C MET A 107 6.98 -9.02 -8.45
N VAL A 108 8.03 -8.65 -7.73
CA VAL A 108 9.06 -9.56 -7.24
C VAL A 108 9.08 -9.56 -5.72
N GLY A 109 9.31 -10.72 -5.15
CA GLY A 109 9.39 -10.93 -3.70
C GLY A 109 10.63 -11.75 -3.37
N HIS A 110 10.47 -12.68 -2.42
CA HIS A 110 11.54 -13.55 -1.92
C HIS A 110 12.46 -14.11 -3.02
N ASP A 111 11.96 -15.05 -3.84
CA ASP A 111 12.70 -15.64 -4.96
C ASP A 111 11.80 -15.88 -6.20
N THR A 112 10.62 -15.27 -6.20
CA THR A 112 9.63 -15.44 -7.27
C THR A 112 9.19 -14.10 -7.84
N ALA A 113 8.59 -14.17 -9.02
CA ALA A 113 7.97 -13.05 -9.68
C ALA A 113 6.57 -13.43 -10.17
N ILE A 114 5.62 -12.51 -10.07
CA ILE A 114 4.27 -12.66 -10.60
C ILE A 114 3.90 -11.44 -11.43
N CYS A 115 3.28 -11.65 -12.60
CA CYS A 115 2.85 -10.54 -13.43
C CYS A 115 1.48 -9.99 -13.00
N SER A 116 1.20 -8.75 -13.41
CA SER A 116 -0.06 -8.05 -13.16
C SER A 116 -1.30 -8.85 -13.59
N ARG A 117 -1.21 -9.60 -14.69
CA ARG A 117 -2.32 -10.42 -15.20
C ARG A 117 -2.68 -11.56 -14.25
N CYS A 118 -1.67 -12.31 -13.79
CA CYS A 118 -1.89 -13.41 -12.84
C CYS A 118 -2.40 -12.88 -11.49
N LEU A 119 -1.92 -11.72 -11.02
CA LEU A 119 -2.47 -11.07 -9.83
C LEU A 119 -3.96 -10.72 -10.00
N ALA A 120 -4.33 -10.16 -11.15
CA ALA A 120 -5.73 -9.85 -11.46
C ALA A 120 -6.59 -11.12 -11.56
N ASP A 121 -6.05 -12.21 -12.09
CA ASP A 121 -6.73 -13.51 -12.16
C ASP A 121 -7.01 -14.09 -10.77
N ILE A 122 -6.01 -14.04 -9.87
CA ILE A 122 -6.18 -14.45 -8.47
C ILE A 122 -7.28 -13.61 -7.81
N ALA A 123 -7.25 -12.29 -7.98
CA ALA A 123 -8.21 -11.39 -7.37
C ALA A 123 -9.65 -11.65 -7.84
N ARG A 124 -9.84 -11.96 -9.13
CA ARG A 124 -11.14 -12.29 -9.70
C ARG A 124 -11.70 -13.61 -9.19
N HIS A 125 -10.85 -14.60 -8.93
CA HIS A 125 -11.25 -15.95 -8.50
C HIS A 125 -10.90 -16.25 -7.05
N ARG A 126 -10.75 -15.21 -6.21
CA ARG A 126 -10.26 -15.34 -4.82
C ARG A 126 -11.01 -16.38 -3.99
N ARG A 127 -12.32 -16.51 -4.18
CA ARG A 127 -13.16 -17.47 -3.43
C ARG A 127 -12.89 -18.92 -3.82
N ASP A 128 -12.53 -19.15 -5.08
CA ASP A 128 -12.30 -20.50 -5.61
C ASP A 128 -10.85 -20.95 -5.38
N LEU A 129 -9.94 -19.99 -5.20
CA LEU A 129 -8.51 -20.22 -5.00
C LEU A 129 -8.09 -20.18 -3.52
N GLU A 130 -8.97 -19.76 -2.61
CA GLU A 130 -8.69 -19.71 -1.18
C GLU A 130 -8.39 -21.10 -0.62
N THR A 131 -7.36 -21.19 0.21
CA THR A 131 -6.88 -22.46 0.78
C THR A 131 -6.59 -22.31 2.28
N ASP A 132 -6.96 -23.35 3.02
CA ASP A 132 -6.73 -23.48 4.46
C ASP A 132 -5.49 -24.34 4.79
N ASP A 133 -4.70 -24.71 3.77
CA ASP A 133 -3.53 -25.56 3.95
C ASP A 133 -2.45 -24.85 4.82
N PRO A 134 -2.18 -25.35 6.04
CA PRO A 134 -1.28 -24.70 6.98
C PRO A 134 0.20 -24.78 6.57
N GLU A 135 0.55 -25.66 5.63
CA GLU A 135 1.94 -25.86 5.18
C GLU A 135 2.35 -24.87 4.09
N LEU A 136 1.39 -24.16 3.49
CA LEU A 136 1.67 -23.20 2.43
C LEU A 136 2.28 -21.90 2.97
N VAL A 137 3.32 -21.45 2.25
CA VAL A 137 4.00 -20.18 2.49
C VAL A 137 3.83 -19.32 1.25
N CYS A 138 3.49 -18.05 1.44
CA CYS A 138 3.36 -17.10 0.35
C CYS A 138 4.68 -16.98 -0.41
N ALA A 139 4.67 -17.32 -1.69
CA ALA A 139 5.88 -17.37 -2.52
C ALA A 139 6.58 -16.00 -2.66
N LEU A 140 5.83 -14.90 -2.55
CA LEU A 140 6.36 -13.54 -2.66
C LEU A 140 6.81 -12.96 -1.31
N SER A 141 6.00 -13.12 -0.26
CA SER A 141 6.27 -12.49 1.03
C SER A 141 7.04 -13.38 2.01
N GLY A 142 7.08 -14.69 1.78
CA GLY A 142 7.64 -15.67 2.69
C GLY A 142 6.80 -15.93 3.94
N ARG A 143 5.59 -15.36 4.04
CA ARG A 143 4.72 -15.49 5.21
C ARG A 143 3.85 -16.73 5.14
N GLY A 144 3.66 -17.41 6.26
CA GLY A 144 2.76 -18.56 6.39
C GLY A 144 1.28 -18.17 6.48
N THR A 145 0.41 -19.18 6.46
CA THR A 145 -1.04 -19.01 6.65
C THR A 145 -1.42 -18.41 8.01
N PHE A 146 -0.66 -18.68 9.07
CA PHE A 146 -0.90 -18.07 10.40
C PHE A 146 -0.57 -16.57 10.48
N GLU A 147 0.23 -16.05 9.54
CA GLU A 147 0.65 -14.64 9.51
C GLU A 147 -0.15 -13.80 8.50
N THR A 148 -1.08 -14.43 7.79
CA THR A 148 -1.82 -13.82 6.68
C THR A 148 -3.31 -14.02 6.88
N THR A 149 -4.12 -13.09 6.37
CA THR A 149 -5.58 -13.14 6.56
C THR A 149 -6.22 -14.24 5.71
N ALA A 150 -5.65 -14.50 4.53
CA ALA A 150 -6.06 -15.54 3.61
C ALA A 150 -4.88 -15.86 2.67
N MET A 151 -4.85 -17.10 2.19
CA MET A 151 -3.88 -17.60 1.21
C MET A 151 -4.62 -18.10 -0.03
N TYR A 152 -4.06 -17.85 -1.22
CA TYR A 152 -4.62 -18.31 -2.48
C TYR A 152 -3.64 -19.25 -3.19
N ALA A 153 -4.09 -20.45 -3.56
CA ALA A 153 -3.31 -21.39 -4.36
C ALA A 153 -3.65 -21.22 -5.85
N TYR A 154 -2.69 -20.78 -6.66
CA TYR A 154 -2.88 -20.49 -8.08
C TYR A 154 -1.71 -21.02 -8.90
N GLU A 155 -1.98 -21.98 -9.79
CA GLU A 155 -0.98 -22.59 -10.68
C GLU A 155 0.28 -23.06 -9.92
N GLY A 156 0.09 -23.72 -8.78
CA GLY A 156 1.17 -24.24 -7.94
C GLY A 156 1.89 -23.20 -7.06
N LEU A 157 1.45 -21.94 -7.06
CA LEU A 157 1.98 -20.90 -6.19
C LEU A 157 0.96 -20.50 -5.12
N ALA A 158 1.42 -20.38 -3.88
CA ALA A 158 0.65 -19.79 -2.80
C ALA A 158 0.93 -18.28 -2.73
N ILE A 159 -0.10 -17.44 -2.82
CA ILE A 159 0.01 -15.98 -2.72
C ILE A 159 -0.93 -15.49 -1.62
N SER A 160 -0.42 -14.70 -0.67
CA SER A 160 -1.24 -14.16 0.39
C SER A 160 -2.11 -13.01 -0.09
N ARG A 161 -3.23 -12.80 0.60
CA ARG A 161 -4.14 -11.69 0.33
C ARG A 161 -3.45 -10.34 0.34
N GLU A 162 -2.58 -10.10 1.31
CA GLU A 162 -1.87 -8.83 1.45
C GLU A 162 -0.98 -8.54 0.23
N VAL A 163 -0.39 -9.57 -0.38
CA VAL A 163 0.41 -9.43 -1.60
C VAL A 163 -0.47 -9.13 -2.82
N VAL A 164 -1.62 -9.78 -2.94
CA VAL A 164 -2.59 -9.48 -4.00
C VAL A 164 -3.06 -8.05 -3.90
N ASP A 165 -3.55 -7.64 -2.72
CA ASP A 165 -4.08 -6.30 -2.49
C ASP A 165 -2.99 -5.23 -2.69
N HIS A 166 -1.76 -5.49 -2.25
CA HIS A 166 -0.63 -4.59 -2.47
C HIS A 166 -0.26 -4.46 -3.94
N GLY A 167 -0.18 -5.59 -4.66
CA GLY A 167 0.15 -5.62 -6.08
C GLY A 167 -0.88 -4.87 -6.92
N LEU A 168 -2.18 -5.10 -6.69
CA LEU A 168 -3.25 -4.37 -7.38
C LEU A 168 -3.22 -2.88 -7.06
N GLY A 169 -3.01 -2.50 -5.79
CA GLY A 169 -2.92 -1.10 -5.40
C GLY A 169 -1.73 -0.36 -6.02
N LEU A 170 -0.64 -1.06 -6.39
CA LEU A 170 0.45 -0.46 -7.17
C LEU A 170 0.02 -0.21 -8.62
N LEU A 171 -0.64 -1.18 -9.27
CA LEU A 171 -1.13 -1.04 -10.65
C LEU A 171 -2.10 0.12 -10.81
N GLU A 172 -3.03 0.28 -9.85
CA GLU A 172 -3.99 1.36 -9.83
C GLU A 172 -3.29 2.72 -9.71
N ARG A 173 -2.30 2.83 -8.81
CA ARG A 173 -1.52 4.06 -8.62
C ARG A 173 -0.75 4.44 -9.87
N GLU A 174 -0.04 3.51 -10.49
CA GLU A 174 0.71 3.78 -11.72
C GLU A 174 -0.22 4.18 -12.88
N SER A 175 -1.42 3.58 -12.95
CA SER A 175 -2.43 3.97 -13.95
C SER A 175 -2.89 5.41 -13.75
N VAL A 176 -3.12 5.82 -12.50
CA VAL A 176 -3.47 7.20 -12.15
C VAL A 176 -2.31 8.15 -12.46
N ASP A 177 -1.08 7.81 -12.08
CA ASP A 177 0.11 8.62 -12.33
C ASP A 177 0.33 8.85 -13.83
N ARG A 178 0.18 7.80 -14.65
CA ARG A 178 0.27 7.89 -16.11
C ARG A 178 -0.80 8.81 -16.68
N TRP A 179 -2.04 8.72 -16.19
CA TRP A 179 -3.11 9.61 -16.62
C TRP A 179 -2.83 11.08 -16.23
N LEU A 180 -2.35 11.32 -15.00
CA LEU A 180 -1.99 12.65 -14.52
C LEU A 180 -0.87 13.31 -15.32
N GLN A 181 0.02 12.53 -15.96
CA GLN A 181 1.05 13.07 -16.84
C GLN A 181 0.54 13.48 -18.23
N THR A 182 -0.68 13.08 -18.60
CA THR A 182 -1.29 13.40 -19.90
C THR A 182 -2.22 14.62 -19.87
N VAL A 183 -2.54 15.13 -18.68
CA VAL A 183 -3.43 16.28 -18.44
C VAL A 183 -2.63 17.51 -18.01
#